data_AF-A0A2D3WLN0-F1
#
_entry.id   AF-A0A2D3WLN0-F1
#
_cell.length_a   1.000
_cell.length_b   1.000
_cell.length_c   1.000
_cell.angle_alpha   90.00
_cell.angle_beta   90.00
_cell.angle_gamma   90.00
#
_symmetry.space_group_name_H-M   'P 1'
#
loop_
_entity.id
_entity.type
_entity.pdbx_description
1 polymer ?
#
loop_
_entity_poly.entity_id
_entity_poly.type
_entity_poly.pdbx_seq_one_letter_code
_entity_poly.pdbx_strand_id
1 'polypeptide(L)'
;MYLLLPPLLAILFFFYYDALMKHDLFGLIIISLMLLVFEAEKGFWFGSTIVFFTLLSQYLLPKIEQIIQCKICMAAIMVALAYPGYWLFVWFVNQVLLLNVPAIDWHIGLYMIIEFLVVAALV
;
A
#
# COMPACT_ATOMS: atom_id res chain seq x y z
N MET A 1 -20.35 3.13 0.62
CA MET A 1 -19.37 2.27 1.32
C MET A 1 -19.48 0.87 0.77
N TYR A 2 -18.55 0.43 -0.08
CA TYR A 2 -18.43 -0.97 -0.45
C TYR A 2 -17.88 -1.72 0.76
N LEU A 3 -18.78 -2.25 1.59
CA LEU A 3 -18.47 -2.94 2.84
C LEU A 3 -17.72 -4.27 2.62
N LEU A 4 -17.85 -4.85 1.42
CA LEU A 4 -17.52 -6.24 1.15
C LEU A 4 -16.14 -6.46 0.52
N LEU A 5 -15.57 -5.45 -0.14
CA LEU A 5 -14.25 -5.59 -0.77
C LEU A 5 -13.21 -4.85 0.07
N PRO A 6 -12.14 -5.52 0.55
CA PRO A 6 -11.01 -4.82 1.12
C PRO A 6 -10.44 -3.85 0.07
N PRO A 7 -9.83 -2.73 0.47
CA PRO A 7 -9.30 -1.74 -0.47
C PRO A 7 -8.13 -2.25 -1.34
N LEU A 8 -7.81 -3.55 -1.29
CA LEU A 8 -6.78 -4.26 -2.07
C LEU A 8 -5.42 -3.55 -2.02
N LEU A 9 -5.19 -2.73 -1.00
CA LEU A 9 -4.13 -1.74 -1.02
C LEU A 9 -2.76 -2.39 -0.77
N ALA A 10 -2.69 -3.39 0.11
CA ALA A 10 -1.48 -4.20 0.28
C ALA A 10 -1.23 -5.11 -0.92
N ILE A 11 -2.29 -5.60 -1.58
CA ILE A 11 -2.16 -6.40 -2.81
C ILE A 11 -1.63 -5.54 -3.97
N LEU A 12 -2.19 -4.33 -4.15
CA LEU A 12 -1.69 -3.37 -5.13
C LEU A 12 -0.24 -2.96 -4.81
N PHE A 13 0.11 -2.81 -3.53
CA PHE A 13 1.49 -2.55 -3.12
C PHE A 13 2.44 -3.69 -3.49
N PHE A 14 2.03 -4.94 -3.24
CA PHE A 14 2.80 -6.12 -3.62
C PHE A 14 3.04 -6.18 -5.13
N PHE A 15 1.97 -6.03 -5.93
CA PHE A 15 2.11 -6.01 -7.39
C PHE A 15 2.91 -4.81 -7.89
N TYR A 16 2.77 -3.65 -7.27
CA TYR A 16 3.54 -2.46 -7.61
C TYR A 16 5.04 -2.72 -7.44
N TYR A 17 5.40 -3.31 -6.31
CA TYR A 17 6.79 -3.67 -6.01
C TYR A 17 7.32 -4.73 -6.99
N ASP A 18 6.57 -5.79 -7.24
CA ASP A 18 6.95 -6.86 -8.17
C ASP A 18 7.13 -6.34 -9.61
N ALA A 19 6.21 -5.48 -10.08
CA ALA A 19 6.32 -4.85 -11.39
C ALA A 19 7.52 -3.90 -11.49
N LEU A 20 7.83 -3.16 -10.42
CA LEU A 20 9.01 -2.30 -10.36
C LEU A 20 10.31 -3.10 -10.43
N MET A 21 10.40 -4.22 -9.69
CA MET A 21 11.55 -5.11 -9.67
C MET A 21 11.76 -5.84 -11.00
N LYS A 22 10.67 -6.19 -11.70
CA LYS A 22 10.71 -6.83 -13.02
C LYS A 22 10.91 -5.85 -14.19
N HIS A 23 11.00 -4.55 -13.91
CA HIS A 23 10.98 -3.49 -14.91
C HIS A 23 9.78 -3.57 -15.88
N ASP A 24 8.64 -4.07 -15.39
CA ASP A 24 7.41 -4.18 -16.17
C ASP A 24 6.64 -2.85 -16.16
N LEU A 25 6.96 -2.00 -17.14
CA LEU A 25 6.31 -0.70 -17.32
C LEU A 25 4.80 -0.81 -17.54
N PHE A 26 4.33 -1.85 -18.22
CA PHE A 26 2.91 -2.00 -18.51
C PHE A 26 2.13 -2.34 -17.25
N GLY A 27 2.64 -3.29 -16.45
CA GLY A 27 2.11 -3.60 -15.12
C GLY A 27 2.08 -2.38 -14.22
N LEU A 28 3.17 -1.61 -14.16
CA LEU A 28 3.25 -0.37 -13.37
C LEU A 28 2.20 0.66 -13.76
N ILE A 29 1.96 0.86 -15.07
CA ILE A 29 0.94 1.81 -15.55
C ILE A 29 -0.45 1.38 -15.10
N ILE A 30 -0.79 0.10 -15.25
CA ILE A 30 -2.10 -0.42 -14.83
C ILE A 30 -2.30 -0.26 -13.32
N ILE A 31 -1.31 -0.68 -12.52
CA ILE A 31 -1.39 -0.59 -11.06
C ILE A 31 -1.47 0.86 -10.61
N SER A 32 -0.69 1.76 -11.22
CA SER A 32 -0.75 3.20 -10.95
C SER A 32 -2.13 3.77 -11.25
N LEU A 33 -2.77 3.36 -12.35
CA LEU A 33 -4.12 3.80 -12.68
C LEU A 33 -5.15 3.29 -11.65
N MET A 34 -5.03 2.05 -11.20
CA MET A 34 -5.88 1.51 -10.13
C MET A 34 -5.71 2.27 -8.82
N LEU A 35 -4.48 2.65 -8.48
CA LEU A 35 -4.17 3.46 -7.30
C LEU A 35 -4.78 4.86 -7.40
N LEU A 36 -4.73 5.50 -8.56
CA LEU A 36 -5.37 6.81 -8.76
C LEU A 36 -6.90 6.74 -8.63
N VAL A 37 -7.53 5.67 -9.12
CA VAL A 37 -8.97 5.44 -8.93
C VAL A 37 -9.29 5.28 -7.45
N PHE A 38 -8.49 4.49 -6.73
CA PHE A 38 -8.63 4.30 -5.28
C PHE A 38 -8.52 5.62 -4.51
N GLU A 39 -7.55 6.46 -4.84
CA GLU A 39 -7.37 7.78 -4.24
C GLU A 39 -8.60 8.67 -4.46
N ALA A 40 -9.12 8.69 -5.68
CA ALA A 40 -10.30 9.47 -6.05
C ALA A 40 -11.56 9.03 -5.29
N GLU A 41 -11.75 7.73 -5.09
CA GLU A 41 -12.89 7.19 -4.33
C GLU A 41 -12.84 7.50 -2.83
N LYS A 42 -11.63 7.55 -2.26
CA LYS A 42 -11.41 7.76 -0.82
C LYS A 42 -11.14 9.22 -0.44
N GLY A 43 -11.00 10.10 -1.42
CA GLY A 43 -10.70 11.52 -1.19
C GLY A 43 -9.26 11.78 -0.76
N PHE A 44 -8.32 10.90 -1.13
CA PHE A 44 -6.89 11.15 -0.92
C PHE A 44 -6.35 12.13 -1.97
N TRP A 45 -5.18 12.72 -1.69
CA TRP A 45 -4.51 13.59 -2.64
C TRP A 45 -3.99 12.78 -3.84
N PHE A 46 -4.13 13.35 -5.03
CA PHE A 46 -3.64 12.77 -6.29
C PHE A 46 -2.16 12.38 -6.23
N GLY A 47 -1.89 11.10 -6.45
CA GLY A 47 -0.55 10.51 -6.49
C GLY A 47 0.07 10.22 -5.12
N SER A 48 -0.66 10.43 -4.00
CA SER A 48 -0.08 10.23 -2.66
C SER A 48 0.31 8.78 -2.41
N THR A 49 -0.49 7.81 -2.88
CA THR A 49 -0.18 6.37 -2.77
C THR A 49 1.01 5.99 -3.66
N ILE A 50 1.09 6.54 -4.86
CA ILE A 50 2.20 6.26 -5.80
C ILE A 50 3.51 6.76 -5.22
N VAL A 51 3.54 8.01 -4.73
CA VAL A 51 4.72 8.58 -4.07
C VAL A 51 5.13 7.73 -2.86
N PHE A 52 4.16 7.37 -2.02
CA PHE A 52 4.41 6.55 -0.84
C PHE A 52 4.99 5.17 -1.20
N PHE A 53 4.38 4.47 -2.16
CA PHE A 53 4.84 3.15 -2.60
C PHE A 53 6.21 3.23 -3.27
N THR A 54 6.49 4.28 -4.05
CA THR A 54 7.81 4.52 -4.64
C THR A 54 8.87 4.70 -3.55
N LEU A 55 8.60 5.51 -2.53
CA LEU A 55 9.53 5.73 -1.42
C LEU A 55 9.79 4.42 -0.65
N LEU A 56 8.74 3.64 -0.37
CA LEU A 56 8.89 2.37 0.34
C LEU A 56 9.67 1.34 -0.47
N SER A 57 9.31 1.16 -1.74
CA SER A 57 9.94 0.19 -2.64
C SER A 57 11.40 0.50 -2.93
N GLN A 58 11.75 1.78 -3.06
CA GLN A 58 13.12 2.17 -3.39
C GLN A 58 14.04 2.24 -2.17
N TYR A 59 13.54 2.62 -0.98
CA TYR A 59 14.40 2.90 0.18
C TYR A 59 14.22 1.95 1.36
N LEU A 60 13.00 1.49 1.65
CA LEU A 60 12.71 0.67 2.83
C LEU A 60 12.79 -0.83 2.53
N LEU A 61 12.03 -1.30 1.54
CA LEU A 61 11.92 -2.71 1.17
C LEU A 61 13.26 -3.40 0.91
N PRO A 62 14.20 -2.85 0.12
CA PRO A 62 15.49 -3.51 -0.13
C PRO A 62 16.31 -3.69 1.15
N LYS A 63 16.19 -2.78 2.12
CA LYS A 63 16.88 -2.91 3.43
C LYS A 63 16.22 -3.96 4.31
N ILE A 64 14.90 -4.07 4.25
CA ILE A 64 14.14 -5.07 5.02
C ILE A 64 14.44 -6.48 4.49
N GLU A 65 14.45 -6.67 3.17
CA GLU A 65 14.77 -7.96 2.53
C GLU A 65 16.18 -8.45 2.87
N GLN A 66 17.13 -7.54 3.05
CA GLN A 66 18.49 -7.89 3.47
C GLN A 66 18.54 -8.44 4.91
N ILE A 67 17.61 -8.03 5.78
CA ILE A 67 17.58 -8.42 7.20
C ILE A 67 16.65 -9.63 7.41
N ILE A 68 15.54 -9.69 6.69
CA ILE A 68 14.46 -10.65 6.91
C ILE A 68 14.34 -11.57 5.70
N GLN A 69 14.72 -12.84 5.90
CA GLN A 69 14.64 -13.85 4.84
C GLN A 69 13.34 -14.67 4.84
N CYS A 70 12.45 -14.46 5.83
CA CYS A 70 11.18 -15.17 5.88
C CYS A 70 10.15 -14.52 4.94
N LYS A 71 9.71 -15.27 3.93
CA LYS A 71 8.67 -14.88 2.96
C LYS A 71 7.36 -14.43 3.62
N ILE A 72 6.88 -15.18 4.61
CA ILE A 72 5.63 -14.84 5.32
C ILE A 72 5.81 -13.57 6.16
N CYS A 73 6.99 -13.37 6.75
CA CYS A 73 7.29 -12.12 7.46
C CYS A 73 7.31 -10.92 6.50
N MET A 74 7.85 -11.09 5.28
CA MET A 74 7.80 -10.05 4.25
C MET A 74 6.36 -9.69 3.89
N ALA A 75 5.48 -10.68 3.71
CA ALA A 75 4.05 -10.43 3.47
C ALA A 75 3.41 -9.63 4.61
N ALA A 76 3.69 -9.98 5.87
CA ALA A 76 3.19 -9.24 7.03
C ALA A 76 3.68 -7.78 7.05
N ILE A 77 4.96 -7.58 6.74
CA ILE A 77 5.58 -6.24 6.70
C ILE A 77 4.99 -5.40 5.57
N MET A 78 4.77 -5.99 4.39
CA MET A 78 4.14 -5.27 3.28
C MET A 78 2.74 -4.79 3.64
N VAL A 79 1.92 -5.63 4.29
CA VAL A 79 0.58 -5.25 4.75
C VAL A 79 0.65 -4.16 5.82
N ALA A 80 1.59 -4.28 6.78
CA ALA A 80 1.80 -3.26 7.79
C ALA A 80 2.29 -1.92 7.20
N LEU A 81 3.15 -1.94 6.18
CA LEU A 81 3.58 -0.73 5.50
C LEU A 81 2.45 -0.11 4.67
N ALA A 82 1.67 -0.95 4.00
CA ALA A 82 0.59 -0.48 3.14
C ALA A 82 -0.55 0.16 3.94
N TYR A 83 -0.94 -0.40 5.10
CA TYR A 83 -2.04 0.15 5.90
C TYR A 83 -1.57 1.15 6.97
N PRO A 84 -1.02 0.73 8.13
CA PRO A 84 -0.58 1.68 9.15
C PRO A 84 0.54 2.60 8.66
N GLY A 85 1.44 2.13 7.79
CA GLY A 85 2.47 2.99 7.19
C GLY A 85 1.90 4.10 6.31
N TYR A 86 0.94 3.79 5.44
CA TYR A 86 0.31 4.81 4.59
C TYR A 86 -0.52 5.80 5.42
N TRP A 87 -1.22 5.31 6.44
CA TRP A 87 -1.94 6.19 7.36
C TRP A 87 -1.00 7.18 8.05
N LEU A 88 0.14 6.71 8.55
CA LEU A 88 1.15 7.58 9.17
C LEU A 88 1.69 8.61 8.17
N PHE A 89 1.93 8.20 6.93
CA PHE A 89 2.35 9.10 5.85
C PHE A 89 1.31 10.19 5.57
N VAL A 90 0.04 9.82 5.37
CA VAL A 90 -1.05 10.78 5.12
C VAL A 90 -1.24 11.71 6.32
N TRP A 91 -1.17 11.18 7.55
CA TRP A 91 -1.26 12.00 8.75
C TRP A 91 -0.15 13.06 8.80
N PHE A 92 1.10 12.66 8.55
CA PHE A 92 2.25 13.58 8.52
C PHE A 92 2.10 14.64 7.41
N VAL A 93 1.76 14.21 6.19
CA VAL A 93 1.60 15.10 5.05
C VAL A 93 0.46 16.09 5.26
N ASN A 94 -0.66 15.65 5.84
CA ASN A 94 -1.80 16.52 6.11
C ASN A 94 -1.51 17.59 7.17
N GLN A 95 -0.63 17.32 8.14
CA GLN A 95 -0.15 18.35 9.06
C GLN A 95 0.66 19.43 8.32
N VAL A 96 1.48 19.03 7.34
CA VAL A 96 2.31 19.96 6.56
C VAL A 96 1.47 20.74 5.54
N LEU A 97 0.50 20.08 4.90
CA LEU A 97 -0.35 20.66 3.84
C LEU A 97 -1.67 21.27 4.35
N LEU A 98 -1.94 21.22 5.67
CA LEU A 98 -3.18 21.70 6.30
C LEU A 98 -4.45 21.09 5.69
N LEU A 99 -4.39 19.80 5.31
CA LEU A 99 -5.52 19.07 4.72
C LEU A 99 -6.32 18.32 5.79
N ASN A 100 -7.60 18.06 5.51
CA ASN A 100 -8.45 17.26 6.39
C ASN A 100 -7.93 15.82 6.49
N VAL A 101 -7.78 15.32 7.72
CA VAL A 101 -7.37 13.93 7.98
C VAL A 101 -8.55 13.00 7.72
N PRO A 102 -8.39 11.98 6.86
CA PRO A 102 -9.45 11.01 6.62
C PRO A 102 -9.72 10.17 7.89
N ALA A 103 -10.99 9.90 8.16
CA ALA A 103 -11.39 9.10 9.32
C ALA A 103 -10.99 7.62 9.14
N ILE A 104 -10.37 7.03 10.17
CA ILE A 104 -10.09 5.60 10.23
C ILE A 104 -11.39 4.87 10.57
N ASP A 105 -11.72 3.87 9.76
CA ASP A 105 -12.81 2.94 10.01
C ASP A 105 -12.27 1.64 10.62
N TRP A 106 -12.98 1.06 11.60
CA TRP A 106 -12.63 -0.20 12.26
C TRP A 106 -12.49 -1.38 11.27
N HIS A 107 -13.22 -1.32 10.14
CA HIS A 107 -13.17 -2.34 9.09
C HIS A 107 -11.76 -2.52 8.49
N ILE A 108 -10.88 -1.53 8.62
CA ILE A 108 -9.48 -1.60 8.14
C ILE A 108 -8.72 -2.77 8.77
N GLY A 109 -8.96 -3.08 10.05
CA GLY A 109 -8.29 -4.21 10.72
C GLY A 109 -8.66 -5.56 10.10
N LEU A 110 -9.92 -5.74 9.70
CA LEU A 110 -10.39 -6.95 9.03
C LEU A 110 -9.77 -7.07 7.64
N TYR A 111 -9.70 -5.96 6.90
CA TYR A 111 -9.07 -5.92 5.59
C TYR A 111 -7.57 -6.25 5.62
N MET A 112 -6.85 -5.80 6.66
CA MET A 112 -5.46 -6.17 6.86
C MET A 112 -5.26 -7.69 7.01
N ILE A 113 -6.13 -8.36 7.79
CA ILE A 113 -6.03 -9.82 7.99
C ILE A 113 -6.30 -10.56 6.68
N ILE A 114 -7.35 -10.18 5.95
CA ILE A 114 -7.70 -10.80 4.66
C ILE A 114 -6.58 -10.60 3.66
N GLU A 115 -6.10 -9.37 3.48
CA GLU A 115 -5.04 -9.09 2.51
C GLU A 115 -3.72 -9.72 2.91
N PHE A 116 -3.43 -9.85 4.20
CA PHE A 116 -2.27 -10.62 4.66
C PHE A 116 -2.35 -12.08 4.21
N LEU A 117 -3.49 -12.74 4.38
CA LEU A 117 -3.65 -14.12 3.92
C LEU A 117 -3.47 -14.24 2.41
N VAL A 118 -3.98 -13.27 1.64
CA VAL A 118 -3.84 -13.25 0.18
C VAL A 118 -2.39 -13.03 -0.23
N VAL A 119 -1.71 -12.02 0.31
CA VAL A 119 -0.30 -11.75 0.00
C VAL A 119 0.58 -12.91 0.45
N ALA A 120 0.35 -13.48 1.64
CA ALA A 120 1.10 -14.63 2.12
C ALA A 120 0.92 -15.88 1.23
N ALA A 121 -0.22 -16.03 0.55
CA ALA A 121 -0.45 -17.09 -0.43
C ALA A 121 0.21 -16.82 -1.79
N LEU A 122 0.55 -15.57 -2.11
CA LEU A 122 1.15 -15.14 -3.38
C LEU A 122 2.69 -15.10 -3.37
N VAL A 123 3.32 -15.11 -2.19
CA VAL A 123 4.80 -15.04 -1.97
C VAL A 123 5.44 -16.42 -1.86
#